data_AF-T1AF17-F1
#
_entry.id   AF-T1AF17-F1
#
_cell.length_a   1.000
_cell.length_b   1.000
_cell.length_c   1.000
_cell.angle_alpha   90.00
_cell.angle_beta   90.00
_cell.angle_gamma   90.00
#
_symmetry.space_group_name_H-M   'P 1'
#
loop_
_entity.id
_entity.type
_entity.pdbx_description
1 polymer ?
#
loop_
_entity_poly.entity_id
_entity_poly.type
_entity_poly.pdbx_seq_one_letter_code
_entity_poly.pdbx_strand_id
1 'polypeptide(L)'
;MHPIALARVSIVLPTHSVFLREKNGAHASVLVRLKQGESLSKGQVNGIVHLVSNAVPGLVSKHVTVVDTDGEILNVKRPSLIPGELTSAQLAYQEHVQKQFQGQLQTMLDKVLGPDQSVVRVTAELNF
;
A
#
# COMPACT_ATOMS: atom_id res chain seq x y z
N MET A 1 10.77 18.34 -0.06
CA MET A 1 11.35 18.28 -1.42
C MET A 1 10.49 17.36 -2.27
N HIS A 2 10.38 17.61 -3.58
CA HIS A 2 9.61 16.75 -4.50
C HIS A 2 10.51 15.61 -5.02
N PRO A 3 10.24 14.34 -4.70
CA PRO A 3 11.13 13.20 -5.01
C PRO A 3 11.07 12.76 -6.48
N ILE A 4 10.05 13.20 -7.22
CA ILE A 4 9.84 12.82 -8.63
C ILE A 4 10.66 13.73 -9.54
N ALA A 5 11.48 13.13 -10.41
CA ALA A 5 12.22 13.82 -11.45
C ALA A 5 11.41 13.90 -12.76
N LEU A 6 10.73 12.81 -13.13
CA LEU A 6 9.88 12.74 -14.31
C LEU A 6 8.73 11.75 -14.09
N ALA A 7 7.57 12.00 -14.69
CA ALA A 7 6.45 11.06 -14.70
C ALA A 7 5.87 10.94 -16.12
N ARG A 8 5.54 9.71 -16.52
CA ARG A 8 4.86 9.41 -17.78
C ARG A 8 3.63 8.57 -17.48
N VAL A 9 2.48 9.02 -17.98
CA VAL A 9 1.18 8.36 -17.75
C VAL A 9 0.66 7.84 -19.08
N SER A 10 0.33 6.55 -19.12
CA SER A 10 -0.30 5.89 -20.26
C SER A 10 -1.70 5.45 -19.85
N ILE A 11 -2.73 5.95 -20.54
CA ILE A 11 -4.13 5.67 -20.23
C ILE A 11 -4.72 4.92 -21.41
N VAL A 12 -5.37 3.79 -21.12
CA VAL A 12 -6.14 3.01 -22.08
C VAL A 12 -7.61 3.28 -21.80
N LEU A 13 -8.25 3.99 -22.72
CA LEU A 13 -9.66 4.32 -22.63
C LEU A 13 -10.51 3.15 -23.16
N PRO A 14 -11.67 2.89 -22.54
CA PRO A 14 -12.57 1.84 -22.99
C PRO A 14 -13.21 2.24 -24.32
N THR A 15 -13.19 1.34 -25.31
CA THR A 15 -13.95 1.54 -26.55
C THR A 15 -15.40 1.14 -26.33
N HIS A 16 -16.33 2.06 -26.54
CA HIS A 16 -17.77 1.77 -26.51
C HIS A 16 -18.15 0.96 -27.76
N SER A 17 -18.20 -0.37 -27.62
CA SER A 17 -18.77 -1.24 -28.65
C SER A 17 -20.15 -1.70 -28.22
N VAL A 18 -21.14 -1.47 -29.08
CA VAL A 18 -22.54 -1.91 -28.89
C VAL A 18 -22.69 -3.44 -28.98
N PHE A 19 -21.62 -4.14 -29.38
CA PHE A 19 -21.62 -5.57 -29.70
C PHE A 19 -20.83 -6.44 -28.70
N LEU A 20 -20.08 -5.84 -27.77
CA LEU A 20 -19.34 -6.60 -26.75
C LEU A 20 -20.10 -6.59 -25.42
N ARG A 21 -20.44 -7.79 -24.92
CA ARG A 21 -20.99 -7.99 -23.56
C ARG A 21 -19.98 -7.65 -22.46
N GLU A 22 -18.68 -7.73 -22.76
CA GLU A 22 -17.60 -7.34 -21.85
C GLU A 22 -17.12 -5.92 -22.16
N LYS A 23 -17.43 -4.99 -21.27
CA LYS A 23 -16.81 -3.66 -21.27
C LYS A 23 -15.35 -3.84 -20.83
N ASN A 24 -14.40 -3.75 -21.77
CA ASN A 24 -12.99 -3.57 -21.41
C ASN A 24 -12.90 -2.33 -20.52
N GLY A 25 -12.45 -2.48 -19.28
CA GLY A 25 -12.36 -1.38 -18.32
C GLY A 25 -11.33 -0.34 -18.75
N ALA A 26 -11.40 0.87 -18.20
CA ALA A 26 -10.29 1.81 -18.31
C ALA A 26 -9.09 1.28 -17.49
N HIS A 27 -7.88 1.45 -18.03
CA HIS A 27 -6.64 1.08 -17.36
C HIS A 27 -5.61 2.22 -17.47
N ALA A 28 -4.73 2.34 -16.47
CA ALA A 28 -3.66 3.32 -16.51
C ALA A 28 -2.35 2.75 -15.96
N SER A 29 -1.25 3.10 -16.61
CA SER A 29 0.11 2.84 -16.14
C SER A 29 0.84 4.16 -15.94
N VAL A 30 1.42 4.35 -14.76
CA VAL A 30 2.19 5.53 -14.38
C VAL A 30 3.63 5.08 -14.18
N LEU A 31 4.52 5.51 -15.07
CA LEU A 31 5.95 5.35 -14.90
C LEU A 31 6.50 6.61 -14.22
N VAL A 32 7.13 6.43 -13.07
CA VAL A 32 7.83 7.49 -12.35
C VAL A 32 9.32 7.28 -12.46
N ARG A 33 10.06 8.38 -12.55
CA ARG A 33 11.52 8.42 -12.39
C ARG A 33 11.81 9.24 -11.15
N LEU A 34 12.41 8.60 -10.16
CA LEU A 34 12.79 9.25 -8.91
C LEU A 34 14.15 9.94 -9.04
N LYS A 35 14.40 10.92 -8.16
CA LYS A 35 15.74 11.49 -7.99
C LYS A 35 16.64 10.45 -7.30
N GLN A 36 17.95 10.52 -7.55
CA GLN A 36 18.89 9.58 -6.93
C GLN A 36 18.78 9.60 -5.40
N GLY A 37 18.63 8.41 -4.81
CA GLY A 37 18.54 8.22 -3.35
C GLY A 37 17.19 8.58 -2.74
N GLU A 38 16.20 9.01 -3.53
CA GLU A 38 14.84 9.30 -3.05
C GLU A 38 13.93 8.10 -3.28
N SER A 39 12.94 7.91 -2.39
CA SER A 39 11.89 6.88 -2.54
C SER A 39 10.51 7.50 -2.32
N LEU A 40 9.48 6.85 -2.87
CA LEU A 40 8.09 7.25 -2.60
C LEU A 40 7.56 6.50 -1.39
N SER A 41 6.97 7.23 -0.45
CA SER A 41 6.21 6.63 0.64
C SER A 41 4.90 6.03 0.11
N LYS A 42 4.37 5.02 0.82
CA LYS A 42 3.07 4.41 0.49
C LYS A 42 1.93 5.44 0.39
N GLY A 43 1.96 6.49 1.23
CA GLY A 43 0.99 7.58 1.18
C GLY A 43 1.06 8.38 -0.12
N GLN A 44 2.28 8.71 -0.59
CA GLN A 44 2.48 9.41 -1.86
C GLN A 44 2.05 8.55 -3.05
N VAL A 45 2.38 7.25 -3.04
CA VAL A 45 1.95 6.32 -4.09
C VAL A 45 0.42 6.22 -4.14
N ASN A 46 -0.24 6.05 -2.99
CA ASN A 46 -1.71 6.03 -2.92
C ASN A 46 -2.32 7.35 -3.42
N GLY A 47 -1.69 8.49 -3.09
CA GLY A 47 -2.10 9.80 -3.61
C GLY A 47 -2.07 9.86 -5.14
N ILE A 48 -0.99 9.38 -5.77
CA ILE A 48 -0.87 9.30 -7.23
C ILE A 48 -1.97 8.41 -7.81
N VAL A 49 -2.18 7.22 -7.23
CA VAL A 49 -3.20 6.27 -7.68
C VAL A 49 -4.60 6.90 -7.65
N HIS A 50 -4.97 7.54 -6.54
CA HIS A 50 -6.29 8.17 -6.40
C HIS A 50 -6.46 9.38 -7.32
N LEU A 51 -5.41 10.18 -7.50
CA LEU A 51 -5.44 11.32 -8.41
C LEU A 51 -5.71 10.87 -9.84
N VAL A 52 -4.99 9.84 -10.32
CA VAL A 52 -5.15 9.32 -11.68
C VAL A 52 -6.51 8.65 -11.87
N SER A 53 -6.97 7.83 -10.90
CA SER A 53 -8.28 7.18 -11.00
C SER A 53 -9.43 8.19 -11.05
N ASN A 54 -9.34 9.28 -10.28
CA ASN A 54 -10.38 10.32 -10.28
C ASN A 54 -10.31 11.23 -11.52
N ALA A 55 -9.15 11.34 -12.16
CA ALA A 55 -8.97 12.14 -13.37
C ALA A 55 -9.58 11.50 -14.63
N VAL A 56 -9.79 10.18 -14.63
CA VAL A 56 -10.27 9.44 -15.80
C VAL A 56 -11.64 8.79 -15.50
N PRO A 57 -12.71 9.15 -16.23
CA PRO A 57 -14.02 8.53 -16.05
C PRO A 57 -13.97 7.01 -16.21
N GLY A 58 -14.50 6.28 -15.23
CA GLY A 58 -14.57 4.81 -15.27
C GLY A 58 -13.26 4.08 -14.94
N LEU A 59 -12.19 4.81 -14.58
CA LEU A 59 -10.95 4.21 -14.11
C LEU A 59 -11.02 3.97 -12.59
N VAL A 60 -11.02 2.70 -12.19
CA VAL A 60 -10.95 2.33 -10.77
C VAL A 60 -9.50 2.30 -10.30
N SER A 61 -9.24 2.66 -9.04
CA SER A 61 -7.88 2.66 -8.46
C SER A 61 -7.16 1.31 -8.57
N LYS A 62 -7.91 0.19 -8.60
CA LYS A 62 -7.35 -1.17 -8.80
C LYS A 62 -6.72 -1.37 -10.19
N HIS A 63 -7.11 -0.57 -11.18
CA HIS A 63 -6.63 -0.63 -12.57
C HIS A 63 -5.55 0.41 -12.87
N VAL A 64 -5.06 1.11 -11.85
CA VAL A 64 -3.89 1.97 -11.96
C VAL A 64 -2.68 1.19 -11.48
N THR A 65 -1.59 1.23 -12.23
CA THR A 65 -0.31 0.62 -11.84
C THR A 65 0.76 1.70 -11.83
N VAL A 66 1.55 1.78 -10.76
CA VAL A 66 2.65 2.74 -10.62
C VAL A 66 3.96 1.98 -10.59
N VAL A 67 4.88 2.31 -11.50
CA VAL A 67 6.14 1.60 -11.70
C VAL A 67 7.30 2.60 -11.70
N ASP A 68 8.43 2.25 -11.11
CA ASP A 68 9.68 3.01 -11.21
C ASP A 68 10.49 2.62 -12.45
N THR A 69 11.49 3.42 -12.81
CA THR A 69 12.46 3.14 -13.87
C THR A 69 13.25 1.85 -13.67
N ASP A 70 13.37 1.36 -12.43
CA ASP A 70 13.99 0.06 -12.10
C ASP A 70 13.03 -1.14 -12.29
N GLY A 71 11.79 -0.89 -12.73
CA GLY A 71 10.78 -1.93 -12.96
C GLY A 71 10.04 -2.37 -11.69
N GLU A 72 10.30 -1.74 -10.55
CA GLU A 72 9.57 -2.01 -9.31
C GLU A 72 8.15 -1.43 -9.37
N ILE A 73 7.15 -2.26 -9.09
CA ILE A 73 5.76 -1.81 -9.00
C ILE A 73 5.48 -1.30 -7.58
N LEU A 74 5.32 0.01 -7.45
CA LEU A 74 5.23 0.71 -6.16
C LEU A 74 3.84 0.61 -5.51
N ASN A 75 2.80 0.32 -6.28
CA ASN A 75 1.42 0.32 -5.81
C ASN A 75 0.78 -1.08 -5.70
N VAL A 76 1.55 -2.15 -5.94
CA VAL A 76 1.05 -3.51 -5.74
C VAL A 76 0.90 -3.76 -4.24
N LYS A 77 -0.34 -3.74 -3.78
CA LYS A 77 -0.73 -4.57 -2.63
C LYS A 77 -0.56 -5.99 -3.11
N ARG A 78 0.56 -6.66 -2.80
CA ARG A 78 0.73 -8.08 -3.10
C ARG A 78 -0.49 -8.79 -2.48
N PRO A 79 -1.44 -9.31 -3.27
CA PRO A 79 -2.30 -10.34 -2.73
C PRO A 79 -1.35 -11.48 -2.40
N SER A 80 -1.44 -12.06 -1.21
CA SER A 80 -0.74 -13.31 -0.93
C SER A 80 -1.14 -14.27 -2.04
N LEU A 81 -0.21 -14.57 -2.96
CA LEU A 81 -0.44 -15.51 -4.07
C LEU A 81 -0.53 -16.95 -3.53
N ILE A 82 -0.22 -17.14 -2.25
CA ILE A 82 -0.27 -18.40 -1.52
C ILE A 82 -1.51 -18.40 -0.64
N PRO A 83 -2.50 -19.29 -0.91
CA PRO A 83 -3.62 -19.52 0.00
C PRO A 83 -3.09 -19.93 1.38
N GLY A 84 -3.41 -19.16 2.42
CA GLY A 84 -2.95 -19.39 3.80
C GLY A 84 -1.87 -18.43 4.30
N GLU A 85 -1.23 -17.64 3.43
CA GLU A 85 -0.34 -16.56 3.88
C GLU A 85 -1.15 -15.30 4.22
N LEU A 86 -0.93 -14.77 5.43
CA LEU A 86 -1.48 -13.49 5.86
C LEU A 86 -1.10 -12.40 4.86
N THR A 87 -2.09 -11.64 4.40
CA THR A 87 -1.85 -10.48 3.53
C THR A 87 -1.00 -9.45 4.24
N SER A 88 -0.27 -8.62 3.48
CA SER A 88 0.53 -7.53 4.07
C SER A 88 -0.30 -6.58 4.94
N ALA A 89 -1.60 -6.46 4.67
CA ALA A 89 -2.52 -5.67 5.49
C ALA A 89 -2.85 -6.37 6.82
N GLN A 90 -3.08 -7.68 6.80
CA GLN A 90 -3.33 -8.49 7.99
C GLN A 90 -2.10 -8.55 8.91
N LEU A 91 -0.90 -8.72 8.34
CA LEU A 91 0.36 -8.66 9.10
C LEU A 91 0.57 -7.29 9.74
N ALA A 92 0.37 -6.20 8.99
CA ALA A 92 0.48 -4.84 9.52
C ALA A 92 -0.52 -4.59 10.65
N TYR A 93 -1.73 -5.13 10.54
CA TYR A 93 -2.74 -5.04 11.59
C TYR A 93 -2.34 -5.84 12.83
N GLN A 94 -1.81 -7.06 12.66
CA GLN A 94 -1.30 -7.89 13.75
C GLN A 94 -0.15 -7.21 14.50
N GLU A 95 0.84 -6.65 13.78
CA GLU A 95 1.93 -5.88 14.38
C GLU A 95 1.43 -4.65 15.14
N HIS A 96 0.42 -3.96 14.61
CA HIS A 96 -0.17 -2.79 15.27
C HIS A 96 -0.80 -3.16 16.61
N VAL A 97 -1.60 -4.23 16.62
CA VAL A 97 -2.23 -4.76 17.84
C VAL A 97 -1.17 -5.19 18.86
N GLN A 98 -0.13 -5.92 18.43
CA GLN A 98 0.96 -6.34 19.30
C GLN A 98 1.68 -5.15 19.96
N LYS A 99 2.05 -4.13 19.17
CA LYS A 99 2.71 -2.92 19.69
C LYS A 99 1.83 -2.15 20.67
N GLN A 100 0.53 -2.05 20.38
CA GLN A 100 -0.41 -1.36 21.25
C GLN A 100 -0.48 -2.03 22.64
N PHE A 101 -0.66 -3.35 22.68
CA PHE A 101 -0.71 -4.08 23.95
C PHE A 101 0.63 -4.10 24.67
N GLN A 102 1.73 -4.24 23.93
CA GLN A 102 3.07 -4.19 24.51
C GLN A 102 3.32 -2.85 25.24
N GLY A 103 2.97 -1.72 24.62
CA GLY A 103 3.14 -0.40 25.26
C GLY A 103 2.25 -0.21 26.50
N GLN A 104 1.00 -0.70 26.45
CA GLN A 104 0.08 -0.64 27.60
C GLN A 104 0.61 -1.46 28.78
N LEU A 105 1.02 -2.70 28.54
CA LEU A 105 1.54 -3.58 29.57
C LEU A 105 2.87 -3.10 30.13
N GLN A 106 3.78 -2.61 29.28
CA GLN A 106 5.05 -2.01 29.72
C GLN A 106 4.78 -0.83 30.66
N THR A 107 3.87 0.08 30.28
CA THR A 107 3.52 1.25 31.12
C THR A 107 2.92 0.84 32.46
N MET A 108 2.12 -0.23 32.50
CA MET A 108 1.58 -0.74 33.76
C MET A 108 2.66 -1.34 34.65
N LEU A 109 3.57 -2.15 34.08
CA LEU A 109 4.65 -2.77 34.84
C LEU A 109 5.68 -1.74 35.32
N ASP A 110 6.00 -0.74 34.51
CA ASP A 110 6.91 0.36 34.89
C ASP A 110 6.39 1.15 36.10
N LYS A 111 5.05 1.31 36.23
CA LYS A 111 4.44 1.97 37.40
C LYS A 111 4.58 1.18 38.70
N VAL A 112 4.70 -0.15 38.62
CA VAL A 112 4.76 -1.03 39.79
C VAL A 112 6.21 -1.39 40.15
N LEU A 113 7.03 -1.69 39.13
CA LEU A 113 8.39 -2.20 39.28
C LEU A 113 9.46 -1.11 39.11
N GLY A 114 9.10 0.05 38.56
CA GLY A 114 10.02 1.09 38.15
C GLY A 114 10.43 0.94 36.67
N PRO A 115 10.82 2.05 36.02
CA PRO A 115 11.25 2.03 34.62
C PRO A 115 12.47 1.12 34.42
N ASP A 116 12.55 0.48 33.26
CA ASP A 116 13.63 -0.43 32.84
C ASP A 116 13.81 -1.71 33.68
N GLN A 117 12.93 -1.97 34.64
CA GLN A 117 12.95 -3.19 35.46
C GLN A 117 12.08 -4.32 34.90
N SER A 118 11.46 -4.13 33.73
CA SER A 118 10.62 -5.13 33.08
C SER A 118 10.72 -5.03 31.55
N VAL A 119 10.56 -6.17 30.86
CA VAL A 119 10.52 -6.24 29.39
C VAL A 119 9.29 -7.03 28.98
N VAL A 120 8.36 -6.37 28.29
CA VAL A 120 7.15 -7.03 27.76
C VAL A 120 7.33 -7.42 26.31
N ARG A 121 6.97 -8.66 25.97
CA ARG A 121 6.80 -9.13 24.58
C ARG A 121 5.39 -9.67 24.40
N VAL A 122 4.72 -9.25 23.33
CA VAL A 122 3.36 -9.68 23.02
C VAL A 122 3.35 -10.33 21.64
N THR A 123 2.87 -11.58 21.60
CA THR A 123 2.54 -12.27 20.36
C THR A 123 1.03 -12.41 20.33
N ALA A 124 0.41 -11.94 19.25
CA ALA A 124 -1.02 -12.06 19.02
C ALA A 124 -1.25 -12.92 17.78
N GLU A 125 -2.11 -13.93 17.90
CA GLU A 125 -2.66 -14.69 16.77
C GLU A 125 -4.06 -14.15 16.46
N LEU A 126 -4.27 -13.71 15.23
CA LEU A 126 -5.53 -13.14 14.77
C LEU A 126 -6.12 -14.05 13.70
N ASN A 127 -7.39 -14.42 13.88
CA ASN A 127 -8.15 -15.15 12.86
C ASN A 127 -8.84 -14.14 11.94
N PHE A 128 -8.65 -14.31 10.63
CA PHE A 128 -9.18 -13.43 9.58
C PHE A 128 -10.11 -14.16 8.62
#